data_AF-A0A8T5RCR4-F1
#
_entry.id   AF-A0A8T5RCR4-F1
#
_cell.length_a   1.000
_cell.length_b   1.000
_cell.length_c   1.000
_cell.angle_alpha   90.00
_cell.angle_beta   90.00
_cell.angle_gamma   90.00
#
_symmetry.space_group_name_H-M   'P 1'
#
loop_
_entity.id
_entity.type
_entity.pdbx_description
1 polymer ?
#
loop_
_entity_poly.entity_id
_entity_poly.type
_entity_poly.pdbx_seq_one_letter_code
_entity_poly.pdbx_strand_id
1 'polypeptide(L)'
;MIFQGLLNISSLYLDNEDSLFNRLDQFFHEKINVFIDSNELSNDDLDNSFPKLLEIIKKDLQEMGFKEDELENAFLDPFINLNQTEIGSLSSIHKCYDLKLAPIIYEVFLEKIVDYLVDINDVTQLMLNLKSANFLSLEFIVELKNLKELINKYPDKKEHLKMYLQIQDKLEKKLGINRGKIEFLEDLPNPKEKLQLLYIIYRIISFFHLENQFDFTHIKNYLSNNMDEWLITIPLVTLRNPDLYYCGLYLADQLNIKLDKKKVLDFLLNLYEEGIDEFEAPLIQATDGVYYLLKSTQYMKFWLTNEQINRLIETDPKFFDSSSLKNLETSQLVVILKIYSFIHARNIDENIYAVLEELEQRTTPDGIKQFRDGFVSSEATYYVVFCNYMRNSLDKLKEFSLLESIISRIYRNLELLEFSEDTNFDLISELLYSFENLKLFNCIETQEMILKMATYLFPPEVVEKISSSSELNRIQARFRHLKINRITGEAHY
;
A
#
# COMPACT_ATOMS: atom_id res chain seq x y z
N MET A 1 7.37 -0.72 1.70
CA MET A 1 6.45 0.24 1.03
C MET A 1 6.41 1.62 1.67
N ILE A 2 6.03 1.79 2.95
CA ILE A 2 5.89 3.12 3.59
C ILE A 2 7.19 3.93 3.69
N PHE A 3 8.35 3.29 3.50
CA PHE A 3 9.64 3.94 3.44
C PHE A 3 10.03 4.42 2.04
N GLN A 4 9.43 3.90 0.96
CA GLN A 4 9.90 4.15 -0.41
C GLN A 4 9.97 5.65 -0.75
N GLY A 5 9.00 6.46 -0.31
CA GLY A 5 9.05 7.90 -0.48
C GLY A 5 10.21 8.56 0.28
N LEU A 6 10.53 8.07 1.48
CA LEU A 6 11.68 8.51 2.27
C LEU A 6 13.01 8.12 1.63
N LEU A 7 13.09 6.91 1.06
CA LEU A 7 14.26 6.43 0.34
C LEU A 7 14.49 7.25 -0.93
N ASN A 8 13.43 7.53 -1.69
CA ASN A 8 13.49 8.42 -2.84
C ASN A 8 13.98 9.83 -2.46
N ILE A 9 13.46 10.41 -1.36
CA ILE A 9 13.93 11.70 -0.85
C ILE A 9 15.40 11.65 -0.44
N SER A 10 15.80 10.58 0.25
CA SER A 10 17.17 10.38 0.74
C SER A 10 18.14 10.24 -0.43
N SER A 11 17.80 9.44 -1.43
CA SER A 11 18.63 9.22 -2.62
C SER A 11 18.78 10.47 -3.49
N LEU A 12 17.76 11.33 -3.55
CA LEU A 12 17.84 12.63 -4.21
C LEU A 12 18.66 13.66 -3.42
N TYR A 13 18.86 13.46 -2.12
CA TYR A 13 19.54 14.41 -1.24
C TYR A 13 20.97 13.99 -0.88
N LEU A 14 21.26 12.70 -0.73
CA LEU A 14 22.55 12.16 -0.30
C LEU A 14 23.41 11.83 -1.51
N ASP A 15 24.55 12.52 -1.68
CA ASP A 15 25.38 12.36 -2.87
C ASP A 15 26.31 11.13 -2.77
N ASN A 16 26.53 10.60 -1.56
CA ASN A 16 27.46 9.49 -1.30
C ASN A 16 26.78 8.16 -0.91
N GLU A 17 25.47 8.01 -1.16
CA GLU A 17 24.70 6.80 -0.85
C GLU A 17 25.28 5.54 -1.54
N ASP A 18 25.73 5.66 -2.80
CA ASP A 18 26.33 4.56 -3.57
C ASP A 18 27.56 3.93 -2.91
N SER A 19 28.32 4.72 -2.13
CA SER A 19 29.47 4.22 -1.38
C SER A 19 29.06 3.15 -0.36
N LEU A 20 27.91 3.33 0.29
CA LEU A 20 27.35 2.35 1.22
C LEU A 20 26.98 1.07 0.47
N PHE A 21 26.22 1.19 -0.61
CA PHE A 21 25.75 0.03 -1.38
C PHE A 21 26.89 -0.82 -1.93
N ASN A 22 27.90 -0.18 -2.53
CA ASN A 22 29.07 -0.90 -3.06
C ASN A 22 29.84 -1.66 -1.99
N ARG A 23 29.91 -1.13 -0.76
CA ARG A 23 30.57 -1.81 0.38
C ARG A 23 29.76 -2.98 0.89
N LEU A 24 28.43 -2.86 0.89
CA LEU A 24 27.53 -3.95 1.24
C LEU A 24 27.66 -5.10 0.24
N ASP A 25 27.64 -4.80 -1.06
CA ASP A 25 27.78 -5.85 -2.08
C ASP A 25 29.11 -6.54 -1.97
N GLN A 26 30.19 -5.77 -1.82
CA GLN A 26 31.52 -6.36 -1.68
C GLN A 26 31.54 -7.34 -0.51
N PHE A 27 31.00 -6.94 0.65
CA PHE A 27 30.93 -7.79 1.83
C PHE A 27 30.12 -9.07 1.57
N PHE A 28 28.91 -8.96 1.02
CA PHE A 28 28.05 -10.13 0.82
C PHE A 28 28.53 -11.02 -0.32
N HIS A 29 29.09 -10.48 -1.40
CA HIS A 29 29.72 -11.30 -2.45
C HIS A 29 30.93 -12.08 -1.92
N GLU A 30 31.76 -11.45 -1.09
CA GLU A 30 32.88 -12.15 -0.42
C GLU A 30 32.37 -13.29 0.46
N LYS A 31 31.31 -13.06 1.24
CA LYS A 31 30.65 -14.11 2.04
C LYS A 31 30.10 -15.24 1.17
N ILE A 32 29.34 -14.91 0.13
CA ILE A 32 28.76 -15.88 -0.80
C ILE A 32 29.85 -16.75 -1.43
N ASN A 33 30.96 -16.16 -1.88
CA ASN A 33 32.07 -16.92 -2.47
C ASN A 33 32.66 -17.94 -1.49
N VAL A 34 32.82 -17.59 -0.21
CA VAL A 34 33.29 -18.54 0.81
C VAL A 34 32.37 -19.76 0.93
N PHE A 35 31.04 -19.56 0.86
CA PHE A 35 30.05 -20.65 0.94
C PHE A 35 29.93 -21.46 -0.36
N ILE A 36 30.23 -20.86 -1.51
CA ILE A 36 30.37 -21.60 -2.78
C ILE A 36 31.62 -22.49 -2.72
N ASP A 37 32.75 -21.93 -2.28
CA ASP A 37 34.03 -22.65 -2.21
C ASP A 37 33.98 -23.81 -1.19
N SER A 38 33.15 -23.71 -0.14
CA SER A 38 32.90 -24.80 0.81
C SER A 38 31.86 -25.84 0.31
N ASN A 39 31.32 -25.68 -0.90
CA ASN A 39 30.22 -26.47 -1.47
C ASN A 39 28.91 -26.44 -0.66
N GLU A 40 28.70 -25.41 0.18
CA GLU A 40 27.44 -25.23 0.91
C GLU A 40 26.35 -24.62 0.02
N LEU A 41 26.77 -23.81 -0.97
CA LEU A 41 25.94 -23.26 -2.04
C LEU A 41 26.37 -23.81 -3.40
N SER A 42 25.40 -24.06 -4.28
CA SER A 42 25.63 -24.51 -5.66
C SER A 42 25.05 -23.50 -6.64
N ASN A 43 25.84 -23.13 -7.66
CA ASN A 43 25.35 -22.31 -8.77
C ASN A 43 24.38 -23.08 -9.68
N ASP A 44 24.47 -24.40 -9.71
CA ASP A 44 23.68 -25.26 -10.59
C ASP A 44 22.32 -25.66 -9.98
N ASP A 45 22.10 -25.35 -8.69
CA ASP A 45 20.91 -25.73 -7.93
C ASP A 45 20.42 -24.56 -7.06
N LEU A 46 19.77 -23.59 -7.71
CA LEU A 46 19.28 -22.36 -7.08
C LEU A 46 18.13 -22.62 -6.11
N ASP A 47 17.25 -23.57 -6.41
CA ASP A 47 16.09 -23.88 -5.57
C ASP A 47 16.52 -24.34 -4.16
N ASN A 48 17.59 -25.14 -4.07
CA ASN A 48 18.15 -25.54 -2.78
C ASN A 48 19.14 -24.54 -2.18
N SER A 49 19.82 -23.74 -3.02
CA SER A 49 20.85 -22.81 -2.55
C SER A 49 20.27 -21.48 -2.06
N PHE A 50 19.15 -21.03 -2.62
CA PHE A 50 18.55 -19.74 -2.28
C PHE A 50 18.05 -19.66 -0.82
N PRO A 51 17.33 -20.67 -0.27
CA PRO A 51 16.95 -20.66 1.15
C PRO A 51 18.16 -20.59 2.09
N LYS A 52 19.23 -21.31 1.77
CA LYS A 52 20.48 -21.28 2.55
C LYS A 52 21.16 -19.92 2.48
N LEU A 53 21.20 -19.31 1.30
CA LEU A 53 21.73 -17.95 1.12
C LEU A 53 20.96 -16.95 1.98
N LEU A 54 19.63 -17.06 2.01
CA LEU A 54 18.78 -16.20 2.84
C LEU A 54 19.10 -16.36 4.34
N GLU A 55 19.29 -17.60 4.82
CA GLU A 55 19.69 -17.87 6.21
C GLU A 55 21.06 -17.26 6.55
N ILE A 56 22.04 -17.40 5.65
CA ILE A 56 23.39 -16.82 5.81
C ILE A 56 23.29 -15.30 5.94
N ILE A 57 22.56 -14.64 5.03
CA ILE A 57 22.40 -13.19 5.03
C ILE A 57 21.69 -12.72 6.31
N LYS A 58 20.60 -13.38 6.70
CA LYS A 58 19.89 -13.06 7.94
C LYS A 58 20.83 -13.14 9.15
N LYS A 59 21.64 -14.19 9.24
CA LYS A 59 22.62 -14.34 10.32
C LYS A 59 23.68 -13.24 10.31
N ASP A 60 24.27 -12.93 9.15
CA ASP A 60 25.26 -11.86 9.03
C ASP A 60 24.65 -10.50 9.43
N LEU A 61 23.40 -10.22 9.06
CA LEU A 61 22.68 -9.00 9.47
C LEU A 61 22.41 -8.98 10.99
N GLN A 62 22.00 -10.10 11.59
CA GLN A 62 21.85 -10.21 13.04
C GLN A 62 23.18 -9.93 13.77
N GLU A 63 24.30 -10.46 13.27
CA GLU A 63 25.63 -10.20 13.82
C GLU A 63 26.03 -8.72 13.73
N MET A 64 25.53 -7.97 12.74
CA MET A 64 25.71 -6.52 12.65
C MET A 64 24.86 -5.75 13.66
N GLY A 65 23.82 -6.36 14.22
CA GLY A 65 22.94 -5.80 15.24
C GLY A 65 21.51 -5.48 14.77
N PHE A 66 21.09 -5.99 13.61
CA PHE A 66 19.68 -5.93 13.19
C PHE A 66 18.84 -6.92 13.99
N LYS A 67 17.60 -6.57 14.31
CA LYS A 67 16.73 -7.45 15.09
C LYS A 67 16.10 -8.53 14.21
N GLU A 68 15.82 -9.68 14.80
CA GLU A 68 15.29 -10.85 14.08
C GLU A 68 13.91 -10.59 13.48
N ASP A 69 12.99 -10.01 14.25
CA ASP A 69 11.64 -9.62 13.83
C ASP A 69 11.66 -8.64 12.65
N GLU A 70 12.55 -7.66 12.67
CA GLU A 70 12.74 -6.69 11.57
C GLU A 70 13.18 -7.40 10.28
N LEU A 71 14.12 -8.35 10.38
CA LEU A 71 14.61 -9.11 9.23
C LEU A 71 13.57 -10.12 8.72
N GLU A 72 12.84 -10.77 9.62
CA GLU A 72 11.75 -11.67 9.23
C GLU A 72 10.73 -10.93 8.39
N ASN A 73 10.22 -9.79 8.87
CA ASN A 73 9.24 -8.99 8.13
C ASN A 73 9.79 -8.52 6.77
N ALA A 74 11.03 -8.01 6.71
CA ALA A 74 11.65 -7.56 5.46
C ALA A 74 11.80 -8.69 4.43
N PHE A 75 12.13 -9.90 4.89
CA PHE A 75 12.36 -11.07 4.03
C PHE A 75 11.12 -11.95 3.79
N LEU A 76 9.94 -11.54 4.25
CA LEU A 76 8.65 -12.15 3.90
C LEU A 76 7.98 -11.53 2.68
N ASP A 77 8.58 -10.47 2.13
CA ASP A 77 8.05 -9.76 0.99
C ASP A 77 7.92 -10.66 -0.25
N PRO A 78 6.77 -10.66 -0.94
CA PRO A 78 6.56 -11.45 -2.15
C PRO A 78 7.60 -11.24 -3.25
N PHE A 79 8.29 -10.10 -3.27
CA PHE A 79 9.38 -9.79 -4.20
C PHE A 79 10.49 -10.86 -4.24
N ILE A 80 10.77 -11.49 -3.10
CA ILE A 80 11.85 -12.48 -2.92
C ILE A 80 11.53 -13.79 -3.63
N ASN A 81 10.25 -14.11 -3.80
CA ASN A 81 9.83 -15.37 -4.38
C ASN A 81 10.35 -15.51 -5.83
N LEU A 82 10.96 -16.66 -6.11
CA LEU A 82 11.51 -16.97 -7.43
C LEU A 82 10.36 -17.37 -8.36
N ASN A 83 10.01 -16.49 -9.30
CA ASN A 83 8.99 -16.79 -10.29
C ASN A 83 9.56 -17.65 -11.42
N GLN A 84 8.79 -18.64 -11.90
CA GLN A 84 9.22 -19.52 -13.00
C GLN A 84 9.60 -18.77 -14.29
N THR A 85 9.03 -17.57 -14.48
CA THR A 85 9.32 -16.68 -15.62
C THR A 85 10.67 -15.95 -15.51
N GLU A 86 11.29 -15.91 -14.32
CA GLU A 86 12.55 -15.19 -14.04
C GLU A 86 13.78 -16.13 -14.00
N ILE A 87 13.56 -17.44 -14.04
CA ILE A 87 14.61 -18.48 -13.96
C ILE A 87 15.68 -18.29 -15.05
N GLY A 88 15.31 -17.75 -16.22
CA GLY A 88 16.27 -17.46 -17.29
C GLY A 88 17.24 -16.31 -16.99
N SER A 89 16.84 -15.32 -16.18
CA SER A 89 17.69 -14.18 -15.78
C SER A 89 18.56 -14.47 -14.56
N LEU A 90 18.11 -15.36 -13.68
CA LEU A 90 18.78 -15.74 -12.44
C LEU A 90 19.80 -16.85 -12.69
N SER A 91 20.79 -16.61 -13.57
CA SER A 91 21.71 -17.65 -14.02
C SER A 91 22.81 -18.06 -13.01
N SER A 92 22.82 -17.47 -11.81
CA SER A 92 23.81 -17.76 -10.75
C SER A 92 23.31 -17.27 -9.39
N ILE A 93 23.92 -17.78 -8.32
CA ILE A 93 23.58 -17.36 -6.96
C ILE A 93 23.91 -15.88 -6.71
N HIS A 94 24.97 -15.37 -7.33
CA HIS A 94 25.33 -13.95 -7.31
C HIS A 94 24.27 -13.08 -7.96
N LYS A 95 23.78 -13.45 -9.15
CA LYS A 95 22.67 -12.71 -9.78
C LYS A 95 21.39 -12.79 -8.95
N CYS A 96 21.18 -13.91 -8.25
CA CYS A 96 20.06 -14.06 -7.34
C CYS A 96 20.18 -13.09 -6.15
N TYR A 97 21.38 -12.97 -5.58
CA TYR A 97 21.68 -11.95 -4.58
C TYR A 97 21.41 -10.54 -5.14
N ASP A 98 22.04 -10.18 -6.26
CA ASP A 98 21.98 -8.84 -6.85
C ASP A 98 20.54 -8.38 -7.16
N LEU A 99 19.72 -9.29 -7.68
CA LEU A 99 18.38 -8.95 -8.17
C LEU A 99 17.28 -9.11 -7.11
N LYS A 100 17.44 -10.02 -6.13
CA LYS A 100 16.38 -10.34 -5.16
C LYS A 100 16.68 -9.91 -3.73
N LEU A 101 17.94 -9.98 -3.30
CA LEU A 101 18.31 -9.76 -1.89
C LEU A 101 18.98 -8.42 -1.65
N ALA A 102 19.92 -8.01 -2.50
CA ALA A 102 20.65 -6.75 -2.36
C ALA A 102 19.72 -5.53 -2.25
N PRO A 103 18.65 -5.39 -3.07
CA PRO A 103 17.72 -4.26 -2.94
C PRO A 103 17.04 -4.18 -1.57
N ILE A 104 16.68 -5.32 -0.98
CA ILE A 104 16.06 -5.38 0.35
C ILE A 104 17.06 -5.04 1.43
N ILE A 105 18.29 -5.53 1.31
CA ILE A 105 19.37 -5.20 2.23
C ILE A 105 19.61 -3.69 2.22
N TYR A 106 19.67 -3.05 1.06
CA TYR A 106 19.83 -1.60 0.99
C TYR A 106 18.69 -0.87 1.70
N GLU A 107 17.43 -1.26 1.46
CA GLU A 107 16.27 -0.68 2.16
C GLU A 107 16.43 -0.78 3.67
N VAL A 108 16.70 -1.98 4.20
CA VAL A 108 16.88 -2.23 5.63
C VAL A 108 17.99 -1.34 6.22
N PHE A 109 19.09 -1.10 5.50
CA PHE A 109 20.14 -0.18 5.95
C PHE A 109 19.70 1.28 5.92
N LEU A 110 19.02 1.72 4.86
CA LEU A 110 18.54 3.09 4.74
C LEU A 110 17.45 3.41 5.76
N GLU A 111 16.57 2.46 6.07
CA GLU A 111 15.59 2.60 7.15
C GLU A 111 16.28 2.93 8.47
N LYS A 112 17.37 2.23 8.81
CA LYS A 112 18.15 2.52 10.03
C LYS A 112 18.88 3.85 9.99
N ILE A 113 19.29 4.29 8.80
CA ILE A 113 19.85 5.63 8.62
C ILE A 113 18.78 6.69 8.90
N VAL A 114 17.56 6.52 8.38
CA VAL A 114 16.45 7.45 8.61
C VAL A 114 16.03 7.45 10.09
N ASP A 115 15.95 6.29 10.74
CA ASP A 115 15.74 6.18 12.20
C ASP A 115 16.81 6.94 12.99
N TYR A 116 18.07 6.85 12.55
CA TYR A 116 19.20 7.55 13.18
C TYR A 116 19.06 9.07 13.06
N LEU A 117 18.52 9.60 11.97
CA LEU A 117 18.34 11.05 11.79
C LEU A 117 17.42 11.66 12.85
N VAL A 118 16.44 10.91 13.35
CA VAL A 118 15.44 11.39 14.32
C VAL A 118 15.55 10.78 15.72
N ASP A 119 16.58 9.97 15.97
CA ASP A 119 16.87 9.35 17.26
C ASP A 119 15.76 8.40 17.76
N ILE A 120 15.26 7.51 16.88
CA ILE A 120 14.34 6.43 17.28
C ILE A 120 15.00 5.06 17.26
N ASN A 121 14.34 4.07 17.90
CA ASN A 121 14.68 2.64 17.83
C ASN A 121 16.09 2.26 18.31
N ASP A 122 16.73 3.10 19.14
CA ASP A 122 18.06 2.86 19.74
C ASP A 122 19.16 2.48 18.71
N VAL A 123 19.06 2.99 17.48
CA VAL A 123 19.94 2.62 16.35
C VAL A 123 21.38 3.14 16.46
N THR A 124 21.72 3.89 17.52
CA THR A 124 23.06 4.48 17.69
C THR A 124 24.14 3.41 17.74
N GLN A 125 23.91 2.31 18.45
CA GLN A 125 24.89 1.22 18.55
C GLN A 125 25.08 0.53 17.19
N LEU A 126 24.00 0.32 16.44
CA LEU A 126 24.06 -0.22 15.08
C LEU A 126 24.91 0.69 14.18
N MET A 127 24.67 2.00 14.18
CA MET A 127 25.47 2.94 13.39
C MET A 127 26.97 2.93 13.76
N LEU A 128 27.30 2.73 15.04
CA LEU A 128 28.69 2.56 15.48
C LEU A 128 29.30 1.23 14.99
N ASN A 129 28.52 0.15 15.00
CA ASN A 129 28.93 -1.14 14.44
C ASN A 129 29.21 -1.01 12.94
N LEU A 130 28.31 -0.39 12.18
CA LEU A 130 28.45 -0.19 10.74
C LEU A 130 29.67 0.67 10.39
N LYS A 131 29.92 1.72 11.18
CA LYS A 131 31.15 2.52 11.07
C LYS A 131 32.40 1.68 11.34
N SER A 132 32.39 0.87 12.39
CA SER A 132 33.54 0.05 12.80
C SER A 132 33.85 -1.05 11.79
N ALA A 133 32.81 -1.59 11.13
CA ALA A 133 32.92 -2.53 10.03
C ALA A 133 33.23 -1.86 8.67
N ASN A 134 33.47 -0.54 8.64
CA ASN A 134 33.86 0.22 7.45
C ASN A 134 32.80 0.21 6.33
N PHE A 135 31.51 0.06 6.66
CA PHE A 135 30.41 0.21 5.70
C PHE A 135 30.10 1.68 5.38
N LEU A 136 30.34 2.57 6.34
CA LEU A 136 30.08 4.02 6.19
C LEU A 136 31.38 4.74 5.82
N SER A 137 31.49 5.27 4.60
CA SER A 137 32.65 6.11 4.22
C SER A 137 32.68 7.42 5.01
N LEU A 138 33.86 8.06 5.09
CA LEU A 138 34.02 9.34 5.80
C LEU A 138 33.13 10.43 5.20
N GLU A 139 33.05 10.48 3.87
CA GLU A 139 32.22 11.41 3.12
C GLU A 139 30.74 11.23 3.50
N PHE A 140 30.26 9.98 3.50
CA PHE A 140 28.88 9.67 3.85
C PHE A 140 28.58 9.97 5.33
N ILE A 141 29.51 9.70 6.24
CA ILE A 141 29.37 10.06 7.67
C ILE A 141 29.22 11.58 7.84
N VAL A 142 29.99 12.38 7.09
CA VAL A 142 29.90 13.85 7.14
C VAL A 142 28.54 14.32 6.61
N GLU A 143 28.05 13.74 5.51
CA GLU A 143 26.71 14.04 4.98
C GLU A 143 25.60 13.73 5.98
N LEU A 144 25.60 12.53 6.55
CA LEU A 144 24.61 12.12 7.55
C LEU A 144 24.65 13.03 8.79
N LYS A 145 25.84 13.42 9.24
CA LYS A 145 26.00 14.37 10.34
C LYS A 145 25.38 15.72 9.99
N ASN A 146 25.66 16.26 8.81
CA ASN A 146 25.13 17.55 8.37
C ASN A 146 23.60 17.50 8.24
N LEU A 147 23.04 16.43 7.66
CA LEU A 147 21.60 16.24 7.56
C LEU A 147 20.94 16.11 8.94
N LYS A 148 21.55 15.36 9.86
CA LYS A 148 21.06 15.25 11.24
C LYS A 148 21.10 16.58 11.98
N GLU A 149 22.19 17.35 11.84
CA GLU A 149 22.26 18.71 12.40
C GLU A 149 21.21 19.64 11.81
N LEU A 150 20.92 19.51 10.51
CA LEU A 150 19.87 20.26 9.83
C LEU A 150 18.49 19.89 10.37
N ILE A 151 18.15 18.60 10.46
CA ILE A 151 16.88 18.13 11.04
C ILE A 151 16.71 18.62 12.47
N ASN A 152 17.78 18.60 13.28
CA ASN A 152 17.75 19.11 14.65
C ASN A 152 17.49 20.62 14.76
N LYS A 153 17.76 21.41 13.71
CA LYS A 153 17.41 22.84 13.66
C LYS A 153 15.92 23.08 13.42
N TYR A 154 15.20 22.09 12.89
CA TYR A 154 13.78 22.16 12.58
C TYR A 154 12.99 21.13 13.41
N PRO A 155 12.70 21.43 14.70
CA PRO A 155 12.09 20.48 15.62
C PRO A 155 10.74 19.94 15.15
N ASP A 156 9.90 20.77 14.52
CA ASP A 156 8.60 20.34 13.99
C ASP A 156 8.77 19.29 12.89
N LYS A 157 9.76 19.47 12.00
CA LYS A 157 10.09 18.49 10.95
C LYS A 157 10.62 17.19 11.54
N LYS A 158 11.48 17.29 12.55
CA LYS A 158 11.96 16.12 13.29
C LYS A 158 10.80 15.33 13.90
N GLU A 159 9.84 16.01 14.53
CA GLU A 159 8.68 15.35 15.13
C GLU A 159 7.76 14.75 14.06
N HIS A 160 7.51 15.43 12.94
CA HIS A 160 6.73 14.88 11.83
C HIS A 160 7.36 13.61 11.25
N LEU A 161 8.66 13.63 10.99
CA LEU A 161 9.38 12.46 10.49
C LEU A 161 9.37 11.33 11.52
N LYS A 162 9.55 11.64 12.80
CA LYS A 162 9.44 10.66 13.89
C LYS A 162 8.05 10.04 13.97
N MET A 163 6.99 10.84 13.92
CA MET A 163 5.61 10.35 13.90
C MET A 163 5.37 9.46 12.68
N TYR A 164 5.88 9.85 11.52
CA TYR A 164 5.74 9.06 10.30
C TYR A 164 6.37 7.67 10.43
N LEU A 165 7.60 7.59 10.93
CA LEU A 165 8.34 6.33 11.08
C LEU A 165 7.70 5.38 12.09
N GLN A 166 7.07 5.92 13.14
CA GLN A 166 6.45 5.14 14.21
C GLN A 166 5.03 4.62 13.88
N ILE A 167 4.51 4.88 12.68
CA ILE A 167 3.16 4.44 12.27
C ILE A 167 3.04 2.92 12.34
N GLN A 168 4.00 2.20 11.75
CA GLN A 168 4.01 0.75 11.72
C GLN A 168 4.11 0.16 13.13
N ASP A 169 5.10 0.58 13.92
CA ASP A 169 5.29 0.11 15.31
C ASP A 169 4.03 0.28 16.18
N LYS A 170 3.35 1.44 16.03
CA LYS A 170 2.11 1.71 16.78
C LYS A 170 0.97 0.80 16.35
N LEU A 171 0.84 0.55 15.04
CA LEU A 171 -0.16 -0.37 14.52
C LEU A 171 0.15 -1.81 14.97
N GLU A 172 1.36 -2.29 14.78
CA GLU A 172 1.79 -3.64 15.19
C GLU A 172 1.51 -3.89 16.67
N LYS A 173 1.89 -2.94 17.53
CA LYS A 173 1.58 -3.01 18.96
C LYS A 173 0.07 -3.08 19.21
N LYS A 174 -0.74 -2.29 18.50
CA LYS A 174 -2.20 -2.28 18.65
C LYS A 174 -2.82 -3.61 18.22
N LEU A 175 -2.38 -4.17 17.09
CA LEU A 175 -2.85 -5.45 16.58
C LEU A 175 -2.38 -6.60 17.48
N GLY A 176 -1.12 -6.59 17.92
CA GLY A 176 -0.55 -7.61 18.82
C GLY A 176 -1.28 -7.72 20.16
N ILE A 177 -1.66 -6.58 20.77
CA ILE A 177 -2.48 -6.56 22.00
C ILE A 177 -3.85 -7.22 21.79
N ASN A 178 -4.38 -7.14 20.57
CA ASN A 178 -5.72 -7.62 20.22
C ASN A 178 -5.70 -8.90 19.36
N ARG A 179 -4.54 -9.55 19.22
CA ARG A 179 -4.33 -10.67 18.30
C ARG A 179 -5.38 -11.76 18.45
N GLY A 180 -5.57 -12.27 19.66
CA GLY A 180 -6.56 -13.32 19.93
C GLY A 180 -8.01 -12.87 19.72
N LYS A 181 -8.33 -11.57 19.75
CA LYS A 181 -9.66 -11.11 19.36
C LYS A 181 -9.83 -11.10 17.85
N ILE A 182 -8.79 -10.72 17.13
CA ILE A 182 -8.74 -10.66 15.65
C ILE A 182 -8.85 -12.06 15.05
N GLU A 183 -8.08 -13.02 15.57
CA GLU A 183 -8.00 -14.40 15.06
C GLU A 183 -9.30 -15.20 15.22
N PHE A 184 -10.14 -14.81 16.19
CA PHE A 184 -11.42 -15.45 16.50
C PHE A 184 -12.60 -14.48 16.29
N LEU A 185 -12.44 -13.49 15.40
CA LEU A 185 -13.46 -12.47 15.19
C LEU A 185 -14.79 -13.10 14.79
N GLU A 186 -14.75 -14.14 13.94
CA GLU A 186 -15.90 -14.89 13.45
C GLU A 186 -16.68 -15.65 14.54
N ASP A 187 -16.10 -15.87 15.72
CA ASP A 187 -16.74 -16.58 16.84
C ASP A 187 -17.65 -15.67 17.71
N LEU A 188 -17.65 -14.36 17.48
CA LEU A 188 -18.52 -13.39 18.19
C LEU A 188 -20.03 -13.56 17.84
N PRO A 189 -20.98 -12.74 18.31
CA PRO A 189 -22.36 -12.72 17.76
C PRO A 189 -22.42 -12.04 16.36
N ASN A 190 -23.35 -12.41 15.46
CA ASN A 190 -23.58 -11.82 14.11
C ASN A 190 -22.49 -12.04 13.02
N PRO A 191 -22.39 -13.21 12.38
CA PRO A 191 -21.29 -13.55 11.46
C PRO A 191 -21.10 -12.66 10.23
N LYS A 192 -22.15 -11.97 9.76
CA LYS A 192 -22.08 -11.13 8.54
C LYS A 192 -21.21 -9.89 8.73
N GLU A 193 -21.43 -9.15 9.82
CA GLU A 193 -20.64 -7.94 10.15
C GLU A 193 -19.16 -8.30 10.40
N LYS A 194 -18.90 -9.52 10.88
CA LYS A 194 -17.55 -10.02 11.15
C LYS A 194 -16.74 -10.24 9.90
N LEU A 195 -17.35 -10.73 8.81
CA LEU A 195 -16.60 -10.98 7.57
C LEU A 195 -16.14 -9.66 6.94
N GLN A 196 -16.98 -8.63 6.97
CA GLN A 196 -16.62 -7.30 6.49
C GLN A 196 -15.52 -6.68 7.35
N LEU A 197 -15.66 -6.76 8.67
CA LEU A 197 -14.65 -6.29 9.62
C LEU A 197 -13.31 -7.02 9.42
N LEU A 198 -13.34 -8.34 9.29
CA LEU A 198 -12.16 -9.15 9.06
C LEU A 198 -11.52 -8.86 7.70
N TYR A 199 -12.31 -8.60 6.66
CA TYR A 199 -11.80 -8.14 5.37
C TYR A 199 -10.99 -6.84 5.52
N ILE A 200 -11.51 -5.84 6.24
CA ILE A 200 -10.79 -4.57 6.44
C ILE A 200 -9.53 -4.80 7.28
N ILE A 201 -9.61 -5.56 8.37
CA ILE A 201 -8.46 -5.84 9.24
C ILE A 201 -7.39 -6.62 8.47
N TYR A 202 -7.77 -7.65 7.72
CA TYR A 202 -6.85 -8.42 6.90
C TYR A 202 -6.15 -7.54 5.86
N ARG A 203 -6.85 -6.60 5.24
CA ARG A 203 -6.22 -5.61 4.33
C ARG A 203 -5.17 -4.76 5.02
N ILE A 204 -5.40 -4.36 6.27
CA ILE A 204 -4.40 -3.62 7.07
C ILE A 204 -3.21 -4.53 7.41
N ILE A 205 -3.44 -5.76 7.85
CA ILE A 205 -2.38 -6.74 8.13
C ILE A 205 -1.53 -6.96 6.89
N SER A 206 -2.17 -7.17 5.75
CA SER A 206 -1.49 -7.45 4.49
C SER A 206 -0.74 -6.25 3.92
N PHE A 207 -1.24 -5.03 4.14
CA PHE A 207 -0.53 -3.80 3.78
C PHE A 207 0.87 -3.72 4.42
N PHE A 208 1.05 -4.25 5.63
CA PHE A 208 2.31 -4.25 6.37
C PHE A 208 3.04 -5.61 6.36
N HIS A 209 2.56 -6.58 5.58
CA HIS A 209 3.12 -7.94 5.50
C HIS A 209 3.18 -8.68 6.85
N LEU A 210 2.15 -8.49 7.69
CA LEU A 210 2.10 -9.05 9.06
C LEU A 210 1.36 -10.40 9.13
N GLU A 211 1.04 -11.03 8.00
CA GLU A 211 0.16 -12.20 7.96
C GLU A 211 0.66 -13.37 8.80
N ASN A 212 1.98 -13.57 8.88
CA ASN A 212 2.59 -14.66 9.67
C ASN A 212 2.43 -14.47 11.19
N GLN A 213 2.03 -13.28 11.63
CA GLN A 213 1.77 -12.99 13.03
C GLN A 213 0.33 -13.34 13.45
N PHE A 214 -0.50 -13.89 12.55
CA PHE A 214 -1.90 -14.21 12.83
C PHE A 214 -2.27 -15.62 12.36
N ASP A 215 -3.12 -16.30 13.12
CA ASP A 215 -3.75 -17.54 12.69
C ASP A 215 -5.05 -17.26 11.91
N PHE A 216 -5.02 -17.51 10.60
CA PHE A 216 -6.19 -17.40 9.71
C PHE A 216 -6.91 -18.75 9.47
N THR A 217 -6.59 -19.80 10.22
CA THR A 217 -7.19 -21.12 10.04
C THR A 217 -8.70 -21.11 10.27
N HIS A 218 -9.15 -20.35 11.26
CA HIS A 218 -10.57 -20.25 11.59
C HIS A 218 -11.40 -19.64 10.44
N ILE A 219 -11.00 -18.47 9.93
CA ILE A 219 -11.68 -17.87 8.79
C ILE A 219 -11.59 -18.73 7.52
N LYS A 220 -10.46 -19.42 7.30
CA LYS A 220 -10.33 -20.36 6.17
C LYS A 220 -11.40 -21.46 6.23
N ASN A 221 -11.63 -22.02 7.41
CA ASN A 221 -12.65 -23.02 7.65
C ASN A 221 -14.06 -22.43 7.48
N TYR A 222 -14.31 -21.24 8.02
CA TYR A 222 -15.61 -20.57 7.90
C TYR A 222 -15.98 -20.32 6.42
N LEU A 223 -15.07 -19.72 5.63
CA LEU A 223 -15.30 -19.39 4.24
C LEU A 223 -15.57 -20.63 3.38
N SER A 224 -14.83 -21.71 3.63
CA SER A 224 -14.97 -22.97 2.89
C SER A 224 -16.30 -23.69 3.19
N ASN A 225 -16.76 -23.65 4.45
CA ASN A 225 -17.90 -24.44 4.89
C ASN A 225 -19.24 -23.70 4.82
N ASN A 226 -19.22 -22.36 4.79
CA ASN A 226 -20.43 -21.54 4.93
C ASN A 226 -20.66 -20.60 3.73
N MET A 227 -20.36 -21.03 2.51
CA MET A 227 -20.48 -20.19 1.32
C MET A 227 -21.88 -19.59 1.11
N ASP A 228 -22.94 -20.30 1.48
CA ASP A 228 -24.31 -19.78 1.42
C ASP A 228 -24.59 -18.63 2.40
N GLU A 229 -23.80 -18.48 3.46
CA GLU A 229 -24.00 -17.42 4.44
C GLU A 229 -23.39 -16.08 4.01
N TRP A 230 -22.30 -16.12 3.23
CA TRP A 230 -21.56 -14.94 2.82
C TRP A 230 -21.68 -14.61 1.33
N LEU A 231 -22.06 -15.55 0.46
CA LEU A 231 -22.33 -15.29 -0.96
C LEU A 231 -23.73 -14.69 -1.14
N ILE A 232 -23.94 -13.53 -0.51
CA ILE A 232 -25.18 -12.75 -0.53
C ILE A 232 -24.84 -11.26 -0.60
N THR A 233 -25.83 -10.45 -0.97
CA THR A 233 -25.76 -8.99 -0.87
C THR A 233 -26.40 -8.49 0.44
N ILE A 234 -25.95 -7.34 0.94
CA ILE A 234 -26.51 -6.67 2.13
C ILE A 234 -27.06 -5.27 1.80
N PRO A 235 -27.95 -4.70 2.63
CA PRO A 235 -28.36 -3.30 2.50
C PRO A 235 -27.19 -2.33 2.79
N LEU A 236 -27.27 -1.11 2.25
CA LEU A 236 -26.34 0.00 2.54
C LEU A 236 -24.86 -0.29 2.21
N VAL A 237 -24.63 -0.90 1.05
CA VAL A 237 -23.28 -1.11 0.51
C VAL A 237 -22.65 0.24 0.20
N THR A 238 -21.43 0.44 0.69
CA THR A 238 -20.58 1.59 0.34
C THR A 238 -19.14 1.15 0.18
N LEU A 239 -18.26 2.02 -0.33
CA LEU A 239 -16.82 1.74 -0.36
C LEU A 239 -16.19 1.63 1.03
N ARG A 240 -16.83 2.19 2.07
CA ARG A 240 -16.47 1.95 3.46
C ARG A 240 -16.98 0.62 3.96
N ASN A 241 -18.22 0.29 3.59
CA ASN A 241 -19.01 -0.89 3.95
C ASN A 241 -19.18 -1.84 2.76
N PRO A 242 -18.09 -2.54 2.35
CA PRO A 242 -18.09 -3.45 1.22
C PRO A 242 -19.14 -4.55 1.34
N ASP A 243 -19.68 -4.96 0.19
CA ASP A 243 -20.67 -6.04 0.16
C ASP A 243 -20.07 -7.36 0.67
N LEU A 244 -20.91 -8.21 1.26
CA LEU A 244 -20.50 -9.41 1.98
C LEU A 244 -19.86 -10.44 1.04
N TYR A 245 -20.47 -10.66 -0.12
CA TYR A 245 -19.93 -11.57 -1.13
C TYR A 245 -18.55 -11.13 -1.61
N TYR A 246 -18.34 -9.82 -1.76
CA TYR A 246 -17.06 -9.26 -2.19
C TYR A 246 -15.98 -9.50 -1.13
N CYS A 247 -16.30 -9.27 0.15
CA CYS A 247 -15.39 -9.56 1.26
C CYS A 247 -14.97 -11.03 1.29
N GLY A 248 -15.93 -11.95 1.14
CA GLY A 248 -15.66 -13.39 1.12
C GLY A 248 -14.80 -13.82 -0.06
N LEU A 249 -15.09 -13.32 -1.26
CA LEU A 249 -14.30 -13.61 -2.46
C LEU A 249 -12.87 -13.06 -2.35
N TYR A 250 -12.71 -11.84 -1.84
CA TYR A 250 -11.39 -11.25 -1.60
C TYR A 250 -10.57 -12.10 -0.62
N LEU A 251 -11.13 -12.41 0.55
CA LEU A 251 -10.43 -13.19 1.56
C LEU A 251 -10.10 -14.60 1.06
N ALA A 252 -11.01 -15.22 0.31
CA ALA A 252 -10.77 -16.53 -0.28
C ALA A 252 -9.60 -16.52 -1.28
N ASP A 253 -9.51 -15.49 -2.13
CA ASP A 253 -8.39 -15.32 -3.06
C ASP A 253 -7.07 -15.14 -2.30
N GLN A 254 -7.01 -14.20 -1.35
CA GLN A 254 -5.79 -13.88 -0.60
C GLN A 254 -5.32 -15.03 0.30
N LEU A 255 -6.25 -15.80 0.89
CA LEU A 255 -5.95 -16.94 1.75
C LEU A 255 -5.81 -18.27 0.99
N ASN A 256 -5.82 -18.23 -0.36
CA ASN A 256 -5.71 -19.40 -1.25
C ASN A 256 -6.77 -20.49 -0.99
N ILE A 257 -8.01 -20.09 -0.73
CA ILE A 257 -9.15 -20.98 -0.49
C ILE A 257 -9.78 -21.39 -1.82
N LYS A 258 -10.02 -22.69 -2.01
CA LYS A 258 -10.71 -23.20 -3.19
C LYS A 258 -12.22 -23.05 -3.02
N LEU A 259 -12.84 -22.25 -3.87
CA LEU A 259 -14.29 -22.04 -3.92
C LEU A 259 -14.96 -22.86 -5.02
N ASP A 260 -16.27 -23.13 -4.86
CA ASP A 260 -17.10 -23.63 -5.95
C ASP A 260 -17.35 -22.51 -6.97
N LYS A 261 -16.54 -22.54 -8.03
CA LYS A 261 -16.56 -21.55 -9.10
C LYS A 261 -17.92 -21.44 -9.78
N LYS A 262 -18.62 -22.56 -9.97
CA LYS A 262 -19.90 -22.54 -10.69
C LYS A 262 -20.93 -21.75 -9.90
N LYS A 263 -21.04 -22.05 -8.60
CA LYS A 263 -21.99 -21.36 -7.71
C LYS A 263 -21.69 -19.87 -7.57
N VAL A 264 -20.42 -19.48 -7.50
CA VAL A 264 -20.03 -18.05 -7.51
C VAL A 264 -20.40 -17.38 -8.82
N LEU A 265 -20.16 -18.02 -9.97
CA LEU A 265 -20.51 -17.46 -11.28
C LEU A 265 -22.02 -17.29 -11.44
N ASP A 266 -22.80 -18.31 -11.06
CA ASP A 266 -24.27 -18.25 -11.11
C ASP A 266 -24.78 -17.08 -10.24
N PHE A 267 -24.20 -16.87 -9.05
CA PHE A 267 -24.53 -15.74 -8.19
C PHE A 267 -24.18 -14.38 -8.81
N LEU A 268 -22.96 -14.21 -9.35
CA LEU A 268 -22.53 -12.95 -9.97
C LEU A 268 -23.36 -12.60 -11.22
N LEU A 269 -23.78 -13.60 -12.00
CA LEU A 269 -24.66 -13.38 -13.14
C LEU A 269 -26.07 -12.97 -12.70
N ASN A 270 -26.62 -13.56 -11.64
CA ASN A 270 -27.90 -13.12 -11.10
C ASN A 270 -27.84 -11.67 -10.60
N LEU A 271 -26.78 -11.29 -9.87
CA LEU A 271 -26.57 -9.91 -9.44
C LEU A 271 -26.47 -8.93 -10.62
N TYR A 272 -25.83 -9.34 -11.70
CA TYR A 272 -25.77 -8.56 -12.94
C TYR A 272 -27.17 -8.30 -13.52
N GLU A 273 -27.99 -9.35 -13.66
CA GLU A 273 -29.36 -9.23 -14.20
C GLU A 273 -30.26 -8.40 -13.27
N GLU A 274 -30.16 -8.58 -11.95
CA GLU A 274 -30.89 -7.77 -10.98
C GLU A 274 -30.52 -6.28 -11.11
N GLY A 275 -29.22 -5.98 -11.22
CA GLY A 275 -28.73 -4.60 -11.31
C GLY A 275 -29.17 -3.85 -12.58
N ILE A 276 -29.27 -4.53 -13.73
CA ILE A 276 -29.73 -3.90 -14.98
C ILE A 276 -31.26 -3.84 -15.11
N ASP A 277 -31.99 -4.65 -14.34
CA ASP A 277 -33.46 -4.65 -14.31
C ASP A 277 -34.01 -3.66 -13.27
N GLU A 278 -33.32 -3.47 -12.14
CA GLU A 278 -33.74 -2.55 -11.07
C GLU A 278 -33.42 -1.08 -11.35
N PHE A 279 -32.30 -0.79 -12.02
CA PHE A 279 -31.79 0.57 -12.19
C PHE A 279 -31.82 1.05 -13.64
N GLU A 280 -32.30 2.28 -13.86
CA GLU A 280 -32.23 2.95 -15.17
C GLU A 280 -30.78 3.34 -15.54
N ALA A 281 -29.95 3.64 -14.55
CA ALA A 281 -28.55 4.02 -14.70
C ALA A 281 -27.71 3.33 -13.61
N PRO A 282 -27.40 2.03 -13.77
CA PRO A 282 -26.76 1.22 -12.72
C PRO A 282 -25.45 1.84 -12.21
N LEU A 283 -24.61 2.36 -13.12
CA LEU A 283 -23.34 3.00 -12.79
C LEU A 283 -23.47 4.20 -11.83
N ILE A 284 -24.60 4.93 -11.85
CA ILE A 284 -24.84 6.06 -10.96
C ILE A 284 -25.63 5.63 -9.72
N GLN A 285 -26.75 4.94 -9.94
CA GLN A 285 -27.70 4.62 -8.87
C GLN A 285 -27.20 3.52 -7.93
N ALA A 286 -26.33 2.64 -8.42
CA ALA A 286 -25.75 1.51 -7.69
C ALA A 286 -24.22 1.46 -7.87
N THR A 287 -23.56 2.62 -7.86
CA THR A 287 -22.11 2.77 -8.13
C THR A 287 -21.25 1.71 -7.42
N ASP A 288 -21.47 1.54 -6.11
CA ASP A 288 -20.65 0.63 -5.29
C ASP A 288 -20.95 -0.84 -5.60
N GLY A 289 -22.22 -1.18 -5.84
CA GLY A 289 -22.63 -2.52 -6.28
C GLY A 289 -22.00 -2.90 -7.62
N VAL A 290 -22.03 -1.99 -8.60
CA VAL A 290 -21.37 -2.17 -9.90
C VAL A 290 -19.86 -2.33 -9.72
N TYR A 291 -19.24 -1.51 -8.87
CA TYR A 291 -17.81 -1.61 -8.57
C TYR A 291 -17.42 -2.97 -7.99
N TYR A 292 -18.15 -3.44 -6.99
CA TYR A 292 -17.89 -4.74 -6.36
C TYR A 292 -18.18 -5.91 -7.31
N LEU A 293 -19.23 -5.84 -8.11
CA LEU A 293 -19.52 -6.85 -9.13
C LEU A 293 -18.36 -6.98 -10.11
N LEU A 294 -17.91 -5.86 -10.69
CA LEU A 294 -16.79 -5.84 -11.63
C LEU A 294 -15.51 -6.38 -10.98
N LYS A 295 -15.19 -5.96 -9.75
CA LYS A 295 -14.01 -6.46 -9.04
C LYS A 295 -14.11 -7.95 -8.69
N SER A 296 -15.27 -8.44 -8.29
CA SER A 296 -15.48 -9.87 -8.02
C SER A 296 -15.35 -10.73 -9.27
N THR A 297 -15.78 -10.23 -10.44
CA THR A 297 -15.55 -10.93 -11.71
C THR A 297 -14.05 -11.09 -12.00
N GLN A 298 -13.24 -10.06 -11.69
CA GLN A 298 -11.77 -10.11 -11.82
C GLN A 298 -11.14 -11.20 -10.93
N TYR A 299 -11.50 -11.27 -9.65
CA TYR A 299 -10.98 -12.31 -8.74
C TYR A 299 -11.31 -13.72 -9.23
N MET A 300 -12.51 -13.90 -9.79
CA MET A 300 -12.94 -15.18 -10.33
C MET A 300 -12.36 -15.49 -11.72
N LYS A 301 -11.55 -14.59 -12.29
CA LYS A 301 -11.03 -14.66 -13.66
C LYS A 301 -12.16 -14.86 -14.67
N PHE A 302 -13.29 -14.24 -14.39
CA PHE A 302 -14.49 -14.23 -15.20
C PHE A 302 -14.67 -12.82 -15.76
N TRP A 303 -14.93 -12.72 -17.06
CA TRP A 303 -15.09 -11.43 -17.71
C TRP A 303 -16.50 -11.33 -18.29
N LEU A 304 -17.21 -10.28 -17.90
CA LEU A 304 -18.46 -9.90 -18.56
C LEU A 304 -18.18 -9.57 -20.02
N THR A 305 -19.16 -9.86 -20.88
CA THR A 305 -19.09 -9.47 -22.29
C THR A 305 -19.16 -7.94 -22.44
N ASN A 306 -18.67 -7.41 -23.57
CA ASN A 306 -18.77 -5.97 -23.84
C ASN A 306 -20.22 -5.46 -23.83
N GLU A 307 -21.18 -6.27 -24.29
CA GLU A 307 -22.59 -5.94 -24.23
C GLU A 307 -23.08 -5.80 -22.79
N GLN A 308 -22.70 -6.75 -21.93
CA GLN A 308 -23.05 -6.69 -20.51
C GLN A 308 -22.44 -5.47 -19.82
N ILE A 309 -21.17 -5.19 -20.08
CA ILE A 309 -20.48 -4.00 -19.57
C ILE A 309 -21.18 -2.72 -20.05
N ASN A 310 -21.55 -2.65 -21.33
CA ASN A 310 -22.23 -1.49 -21.90
C ASN A 310 -23.58 -1.22 -21.21
N ARG A 311 -24.34 -2.25 -20.85
CA ARG A 311 -25.60 -2.09 -20.10
C ARG A 311 -25.38 -1.58 -18.68
N LEU A 312 -24.31 -2.00 -17.99
CA LEU A 312 -24.00 -1.49 -16.64
C LEU A 312 -23.64 -0.01 -16.64
N ILE A 313 -23.01 0.48 -17.71
CA ILE A 313 -22.55 1.87 -17.83
C ILE A 313 -23.50 2.76 -18.62
N GLU A 314 -24.61 2.21 -19.11
CA GLU A 314 -25.63 2.97 -19.82
C GLU A 314 -26.22 3.99 -18.85
N THR A 315 -26.15 5.26 -19.22
CA THR A 315 -26.57 6.37 -18.36
C THR A 315 -27.17 7.49 -19.19
N ASP A 316 -28.24 8.08 -18.69
CA ASP A 316 -28.85 9.29 -19.25
C ASP A 316 -28.11 10.54 -18.69
N PRO A 317 -27.78 11.54 -19.52
CA PRO A 317 -27.20 12.81 -19.07
C PRO A 317 -27.90 13.47 -17.89
N LYS A 318 -29.20 13.23 -17.67
CA LYS A 318 -29.95 13.73 -16.50
C LYS A 318 -29.30 13.35 -15.16
N PHE A 319 -28.63 12.20 -15.09
CA PHE A 319 -27.97 11.72 -13.87
C PHE A 319 -26.62 12.40 -13.58
N PHE A 320 -26.10 13.19 -14.53
CA PHE A 320 -24.86 13.96 -14.40
C PHE A 320 -25.10 15.45 -14.12
N ASP A 321 -26.34 15.83 -13.82
CA ASP A 321 -26.60 17.20 -13.35
C ASP A 321 -26.01 17.45 -11.95
N SER A 322 -25.79 18.72 -11.61
CA SER A 322 -25.21 19.07 -10.31
C SER A 322 -26.06 18.61 -9.12
N SER A 323 -27.37 18.37 -9.29
CA SER A 323 -28.23 17.96 -8.19
C SER A 323 -28.06 16.48 -7.86
N SER A 324 -27.90 15.66 -8.89
CA SER A 324 -27.67 14.22 -8.82
C SER A 324 -26.28 13.92 -8.28
N LEU A 325 -25.25 14.55 -8.86
CA LEU A 325 -23.86 14.33 -8.47
C LEU A 325 -23.57 14.81 -7.03
N LYS A 326 -24.24 15.88 -6.56
CA LYS A 326 -24.09 16.36 -5.18
C LYS A 326 -24.47 15.29 -4.14
N ASN A 327 -25.37 14.37 -4.48
CA ASN A 327 -25.83 13.33 -3.56
C ASN A 327 -24.92 12.09 -3.51
N LEU A 328 -24.00 11.94 -4.47
CA LEU A 328 -23.02 10.86 -4.46
C LEU A 328 -21.84 11.19 -3.54
N GLU A 329 -21.25 10.15 -2.95
CA GLU A 329 -20.00 10.26 -2.23
C GLU A 329 -18.83 10.61 -3.15
N THR A 330 -17.81 11.28 -2.62
CA THR A 330 -16.62 11.67 -3.39
C THR A 330 -15.90 10.46 -3.96
N SER A 331 -15.88 9.35 -3.22
CA SER A 331 -15.30 8.10 -3.68
C SER A 331 -16.10 7.47 -4.82
N GLN A 332 -17.44 7.48 -4.75
CA GLN A 332 -18.33 7.04 -5.83
C GLN A 332 -18.10 7.83 -7.13
N LEU A 333 -18.00 9.17 -7.03
CA LEU A 333 -17.68 10.04 -8.16
C LEU A 333 -16.37 9.62 -8.85
N VAL A 334 -15.32 9.33 -8.08
CA VAL A 334 -14.06 8.86 -8.65
C VAL A 334 -14.18 7.44 -9.20
N VAL A 335 -14.94 6.55 -8.56
CA VAL A 335 -15.17 5.18 -9.04
C VAL A 335 -15.84 5.17 -10.41
N ILE A 336 -16.80 6.08 -10.66
CA ILE A 336 -17.40 6.26 -11.99
C ILE A 336 -16.32 6.58 -13.03
N LEU A 337 -15.43 7.54 -12.75
CA LEU A 337 -14.32 7.89 -13.64
C LEU A 337 -13.35 6.71 -13.85
N LYS A 338 -13.09 5.94 -12.79
CA LYS A 338 -12.23 4.75 -12.83
C LYS A 338 -12.83 3.66 -13.73
N ILE A 339 -14.13 3.39 -13.60
CA ILE A 339 -14.85 2.41 -14.43
C ILE A 339 -14.79 2.84 -15.90
N TYR A 340 -15.09 4.10 -16.20
CA TYR A 340 -14.98 4.64 -17.55
C TYR A 340 -13.59 4.51 -18.16
N SER A 341 -12.54 4.80 -17.38
CA SER A 341 -11.15 4.63 -17.79
C SER A 341 -10.82 3.17 -18.06
N PHE A 342 -11.20 2.28 -17.14
CA PHE A 342 -10.92 0.84 -17.22
C PHE A 342 -11.53 0.19 -18.47
N ILE A 343 -12.78 0.53 -18.80
CA ILE A 343 -13.49 -0.06 -19.94
C ILE A 343 -13.29 0.72 -21.25
N HIS A 344 -12.52 1.81 -21.25
CA HIS A 344 -12.31 2.68 -22.40
C HIS A 344 -13.62 3.20 -23.00
N ALA A 345 -14.55 3.63 -22.14
CA ALA A 345 -15.85 4.15 -22.55
C ALA A 345 -15.68 5.37 -23.48
N ARG A 346 -16.54 5.46 -24.51
CA ARG A 346 -16.51 6.51 -25.53
C ARG A 346 -17.70 7.44 -25.37
N ASN A 347 -17.56 8.68 -25.85
CA ASN A 347 -18.63 9.69 -25.85
C ASN A 347 -19.15 10.07 -24.45
N ILE A 348 -18.25 10.11 -23.46
CA ILE A 348 -18.57 10.39 -22.05
C ILE A 348 -17.86 11.65 -21.53
N ASP A 349 -17.31 12.48 -22.42
CA ASP A 349 -16.49 13.64 -22.03
C ASP A 349 -17.26 14.67 -21.20
N GLU A 350 -18.54 14.89 -21.53
CA GLU A 350 -19.42 15.79 -20.75
C GLU A 350 -19.68 15.24 -19.34
N ASN A 351 -19.92 13.92 -19.23
CA ASN A 351 -20.10 13.23 -17.95
C ASN A 351 -18.83 13.30 -17.09
N ILE A 352 -17.67 13.06 -17.71
CA ILE A 352 -16.35 13.19 -17.06
C ILE A 352 -16.17 14.62 -16.54
N TYR A 353 -16.46 15.63 -17.37
CA TYR A 353 -16.33 17.03 -16.98
C TYR A 353 -17.22 17.37 -15.77
N ALA A 354 -18.50 16.98 -15.80
CA ALA A 354 -19.44 17.24 -14.71
C ALA A 354 -19.00 16.62 -13.38
N VAL A 355 -18.51 15.38 -13.41
CA VAL A 355 -17.98 14.70 -12.23
C VAL A 355 -16.75 15.41 -11.67
N LEU A 356 -15.83 15.86 -12.52
CA LEU A 356 -14.63 16.57 -12.07
C LEU A 356 -14.95 17.93 -11.46
N GLU A 357 -15.89 18.67 -12.06
CA GLU A 357 -16.35 19.95 -11.51
C GLU A 357 -16.92 19.75 -10.10
N GLU A 358 -17.69 18.68 -9.89
CA GLU A 358 -18.19 18.33 -8.56
C GLU A 358 -17.05 17.98 -7.58
N LEU A 359 -16.04 17.21 -8.01
CA LEU A 359 -14.88 16.87 -7.17
C LEU A 359 -14.07 18.11 -6.76
N GLU A 360 -13.92 19.09 -7.65
CA GLU A 360 -13.24 20.36 -7.35
C GLU A 360 -13.95 21.12 -6.23
N GLN A 361 -15.29 21.12 -6.19
CA GLN A 361 -16.08 21.77 -5.13
C GLN A 361 -15.93 21.12 -3.75
N ARG A 362 -15.38 19.90 -3.68
CA ARG A 362 -15.20 19.13 -2.43
C ARG A 362 -13.77 19.17 -1.88
N THR A 363 -12.87 19.79 -2.63
CA THR A 363 -11.47 19.96 -2.24
C THR A 363 -11.33 21.28 -1.50
N THR A 364 -10.98 21.24 -0.21
CA THR A 364 -10.81 22.44 0.64
C THR A 364 -9.40 22.49 1.24
N PRO A 365 -8.96 23.64 1.78
CA PRO A 365 -7.67 23.76 2.48
C PRO A 365 -7.48 22.73 3.60
N ASP A 366 -8.58 22.37 4.29
CA ASP A 366 -8.58 21.40 5.39
C ASP A 366 -8.53 19.93 4.93
N GLY A 367 -8.75 19.68 3.63
CA GLY A 367 -8.70 18.36 3.01
C GLY A 367 -9.87 18.09 2.05
N ILE A 368 -10.07 16.81 1.72
CA ILE A 368 -11.10 16.38 0.78
C ILE A 368 -12.35 15.88 1.52
N LYS A 369 -13.51 16.50 1.27
CA LYS A 369 -14.79 16.12 1.88
C LYS A 369 -15.41 14.88 1.25
N GLN A 370 -16.11 14.06 2.05
CA GLN A 370 -16.89 12.90 1.55
C GLN A 370 -18.09 13.33 0.71
N PHE A 371 -18.74 14.43 1.09
CA PHE A 371 -19.85 15.05 0.36
C PHE A 371 -19.59 16.56 0.29
N ARG A 372 -20.29 17.29 -0.58
CA ARG A 372 -20.14 18.75 -0.71
C ARG A 372 -20.22 19.49 0.63
N ASP A 373 -21.20 19.11 1.45
CA ASP A 373 -21.45 19.67 2.79
C ASP A 373 -21.02 18.72 3.92
N GLY A 374 -20.24 17.68 3.59
CA GLY A 374 -19.80 16.63 4.51
C GLY A 374 -18.46 16.93 5.21
N PHE A 375 -18.02 15.97 6.02
CA PHE A 375 -16.73 16.00 6.69
C PHE A 375 -15.60 15.54 5.76
N VAL A 376 -14.36 15.93 6.09
CA VAL A 376 -13.14 15.46 5.41
C VAL A 376 -12.87 14.01 5.81
N SER A 377 -12.65 13.10 4.86
CA SER A 377 -12.38 11.67 5.09
C SER A 377 -11.09 11.21 4.39
N SER A 378 -10.45 10.17 4.92
CA SER A 378 -9.27 9.54 4.30
C SER A 378 -9.66 8.81 3.02
N GLU A 379 -10.85 8.23 2.96
CA GLU A 379 -11.37 7.61 1.74
C GLU A 379 -11.50 8.62 0.60
N ALA A 380 -12.18 9.76 0.83
CA ALA A 380 -12.31 10.79 -0.20
C ALA A 380 -10.94 11.32 -0.64
N THR A 381 -10.02 11.49 0.32
CA THR A 381 -8.64 11.90 0.04
C THR A 381 -7.93 10.89 -0.86
N TYR A 382 -8.03 9.59 -0.56
CA TYR A 382 -7.43 8.52 -1.36
C TYR A 382 -7.92 8.56 -2.80
N TYR A 383 -9.24 8.60 -2.98
CA TYR A 383 -9.84 8.59 -4.31
C TYR A 383 -9.52 9.86 -5.11
N VAL A 384 -9.53 11.05 -4.50
CA VAL A 384 -9.19 12.30 -5.21
C VAL A 384 -7.70 12.36 -5.58
N VAL A 385 -6.80 11.90 -4.70
CA VAL A 385 -5.37 11.78 -5.03
C VAL A 385 -5.18 10.80 -6.19
N PHE A 386 -5.82 9.62 -6.13
CA PHE A 386 -5.74 8.63 -7.20
C PHE A 386 -6.32 9.14 -8.53
N CYS A 387 -7.44 9.87 -8.49
CA CYS A 387 -8.06 10.48 -9.68
C CYS A 387 -7.09 11.45 -10.38
N ASN A 388 -6.45 12.33 -9.60
CA ASN A 388 -5.46 13.26 -10.15
C ASN A 388 -4.20 12.53 -10.65
N TYR A 389 -3.81 11.42 -10.03
CA TYR A 389 -2.73 10.58 -10.55
C TYR A 389 -3.08 9.92 -11.90
N MET A 390 -4.26 9.32 -12.02
CA MET A 390 -4.78 8.72 -13.26
C MET A 390 -4.78 9.74 -14.42
N ARG A 391 -5.04 11.02 -14.11
CA ARG A 391 -5.18 12.12 -15.07
C ARG A 391 -3.93 12.96 -15.29
N ASN A 392 -2.80 12.66 -14.63
CA ASN A 392 -1.59 13.50 -14.64
C ASN A 392 -1.85 14.95 -14.18
N SER A 393 -2.64 15.15 -13.13
CA SER A 393 -3.02 16.47 -12.62
C SER A 393 -2.74 16.64 -11.12
N LEU A 394 -1.76 15.92 -10.57
CA LEU A 394 -1.38 15.98 -9.14
C LEU A 394 -0.95 17.38 -8.70
N ASP A 395 -0.45 18.22 -9.62
CA ASP A 395 -0.16 19.64 -9.38
C ASP A 395 -1.35 20.42 -8.81
N LYS A 396 -2.59 20.05 -9.17
CA LYS A 396 -3.80 20.68 -8.62
C LYS A 396 -3.88 20.54 -7.11
N LEU A 397 -3.28 19.50 -6.56
CA LEU A 397 -3.31 19.23 -5.14
C LEU A 397 -2.17 19.91 -4.38
N LYS A 398 -1.19 20.56 -5.04
CA LYS A 398 0.07 21.01 -4.44
C LYS A 398 -0.07 21.83 -3.16
N GLU A 399 -1.08 22.69 -3.09
CA GLU A 399 -1.29 23.66 -2.00
C GLU A 399 -1.95 23.05 -0.74
N PHE A 400 -2.48 21.82 -0.82
CA PHE A 400 -3.17 21.17 0.30
C PHE A 400 -2.22 20.33 1.16
N SER A 401 -2.27 20.53 2.50
CA SER A 401 -1.51 19.75 3.50
C SER A 401 -2.17 18.39 3.78
N LEU A 402 -2.30 17.57 2.75
CA LEU A 402 -3.01 16.28 2.84
C LEU A 402 -2.29 15.29 3.75
N LEU A 403 -0.96 15.19 3.65
CA LEU A 403 -0.16 14.20 4.40
C LEU A 403 -0.24 14.42 5.93
N GLU A 404 -0.24 15.68 6.36
CA GLU A 404 -0.41 16.05 7.77
C GLU A 404 -1.76 15.56 8.33
N SER A 405 -2.84 15.83 7.59
CA SER A 405 -4.20 15.39 7.94
C SER A 405 -4.28 13.85 8.04
N ILE A 406 -3.65 13.15 7.11
CA ILE A 406 -3.61 11.67 7.09
C ILE A 406 -2.87 11.12 8.33
N ILE A 407 -1.68 11.62 8.63
CA ILE A 407 -0.88 11.14 9.76
C ILE A 407 -1.58 11.43 11.09
N SER A 408 -2.16 12.63 11.23
CA SER A 408 -2.95 12.99 12.41
C SER A 408 -4.13 12.03 12.63
N ARG A 409 -4.87 11.68 11.56
CA ARG A 409 -5.98 10.72 11.60
C ARG A 409 -5.52 9.32 11.98
N ILE A 410 -4.40 8.85 11.43
CA ILE A 410 -3.83 7.54 11.79
C ILE A 410 -3.61 7.47 13.31
N TYR A 411 -2.91 8.46 13.87
CA TYR A 411 -2.60 8.48 15.30
C TYR A 411 -3.86 8.54 16.16
N ARG A 412 -4.79 9.45 15.84
CA ARG A 412 -6.06 9.58 16.56
C ARG A 412 -6.89 8.30 16.49
N ASN A 413 -7.01 7.70 15.31
CA ASN A 413 -7.85 6.53 15.11
C ASN A 413 -7.23 5.28 15.75
N LEU A 414 -5.90 5.12 15.70
CA LEU A 414 -5.20 4.04 16.43
C LEU A 414 -5.38 4.16 17.95
N GLU A 415 -5.40 5.39 18.49
CA GLU A 415 -5.68 5.61 19.91
C GLU A 415 -7.10 5.16 20.28
N LEU A 416 -8.10 5.59 19.51
CA LEU A 416 -9.52 5.29 19.75
C LEU A 416 -9.93 3.86 19.42
N LEU A 417 -9.16 3.15 18.60
CA LEU A 417 -9.53 1.82 18.12
C LEU A 417 -9.60 0.81 19.27
N GLU A 418 -10.73 0.14 19.43
CA GLU A 418 -10.87 -1.00 20.33
C GLU A 418 -11.43 -2.18 19.54
N PHE A 419 -10.75 -3.32 19.63
CA PHE A 419 -11.25 -4.56 19.04
C PHE A 419 -12.16 -5.24 20.06
N SER A 420 -13.44 -5.30 19.75
CA SER A 420 -14.52 -5.92 20.52
C SER A 420 -15.70 -6.29 19.60
N GLU A 421 -16.77 -6.83 20.17
CA GLU A 421 -18.04 -7.01 19.44
C GLU A 421 -18.58 -5.70 18.86
N ASP A 422 -18.30 -4.58 19.53
CA ASP A 422 -18.76 -3.24 19.15
C ASP A 422 -17.68 -2.46 18.35
N THR A 423 -16.76 -3.17 17.68
CA THR A 423 -15.68 -2.54 16.93
C THR A 423 -16.26 -1.56 15.91
N ASN A 424 -15.87 -0.27 16.01
CA ASN A 424 -16.37 0.75 15.10
C ASN A 424 -15.80 0.56 13.69
N PHE A 425 -16.67 0.15 12.79
CA PHE A 425 -16.33 -0.16 11.41
C PHE A 425 -15.87 1.08 10.61
N ASP A 426 -16.51 2.24 10.80
CA ASP A 426 -16.10 3.49 10.16
C ASP A 426 -14.68 3.90 10.60
N LEU A 427 -14.33 3.65 11.87
CA LEU A 427 -13.02 3.96 12.41
C LEU A 427 -11.91 3.14 11.74
N ILE A 428 -12.11 1.83 11.57
CA ILE A 428 -11.14 0.95 10.91
C ILE A 428 -11.10 1.23 9.41
N SER A 429 -12.25 1.48 8.78
CA SER A 429 -12.30 1.85 7.36
C SER A 429 -11.51 3.15 7.10
N GLU A 430 -11.68 4.17 7.94
CA GLU A 430 -10.90 5.41 7.87
C GLU A 430 -9.40 5.15 8.08
N LEU A 431 -9.02 4.24 8.97
CA LEU A 431 -7.63 3.84 9.19
C LEU A 431 -7.04 3.13 7.95
N LEU A 432 -7.78 2.16 7.37
CA LEU A 432 -7.40 1.48 6.14
C LEU A 432 -7.15 2.48 5.00
N TYR A 433 -8.10 3.39 4.76
CA TYR A 433 -7.91 4.39 3.70
C TYR A 433 -6.80 5.39 4.01
N SER A 434 -6.50 5.65 5.29
CA SER A 434 -5.34 6.46 5.66
C SER A 434 -4.03 5.78 5.26
N PHE A 435 -3.91 4.47 5.47
CA PHE A 435 -2.77 3.69 4.98
C PHE A 435 -2.71 3.61 3.45
N GLU A 436 -3.85 3.41 2.79
CA GLU A 436 -3.95 3.46 1.32
C GLU A 436 -3.48 4.80 0.75
N ASN A 437 -3.75 5.92 1.44
CA ASN A 437 -3.15 7.21 1.08
C ASN A 437 -1.63 7.18 1.22
N LEU A 438 -1.07 6.67 2.33
CA LEU A 438 0.38 6.56 2.48
C LEU A 438 1.00 5.77 1.33
N LYS A 439 0.38 4.68 0.88
CA LYS A 439 0.82 3.96 -0.33
C LYS A 439 0.88 4.88 -1.54
N LEU A 440 -0.15 5.68 -1.81
CA LEU A 440 -0.12 6.64 -2.93
C LEU A 440 1.02 7.66 -2.77
N PHE A 441 1.22 8.21 -1.57
CA PHE A 441 2.29 9.17 -1.32
C PHE A 441 3.69 8.60 -1.58
N ASN A 442 3.92 7.35 -1.18
CA ASN A 442 5.22 6.71 -1.30
C ASN A 442 5.51 6.13 -2.69
N CYS A 443 4.49 5.61 -3.36
CA CYS A 443 4.65 4.79 -4.56
C CYS A 443 4.35 5.56 -5.86
N ILE A 444 3.78 6.77 -5.78
CA ILE A 444 3.66 7.68 -6.92
C ILE A 444 4.93 8.53 -6.98
N GLU A 445 5.84 8.13 -7.87
CA GLU A 445 7.19 8.71 -7.92
C GLU A 445 7.27 10.00 -8.75
N THR A 446 6.23 10.82 -8.77
CA THR A 446 6.27 12.09 -9.47
C THR A 446 6.92 13.17 -8.61
N GLN A 447 7.49 14.20 -9.23
CA GLN A 447 8.21 15.25 -8.50
C GLN A 447 7.27 15.96 -7.54
N GLU A 448 6.00 16.13 -7.93
CA GLU A 448 4.96 16.74 -7.12
C GLU A 448 4.72 15.94 -5.82
N MET A 449 4.66 14.61 -5.89
CA MET A 449 4.41 13.76 -4.73
C MET A 449 5.61 13.67 -3.80
N ILE A 450 6.81 13.56 -4.36
CA ILE A 450 8.07 13.59 -3.59
C ILE A 450 8.21 14.93 -2.87
N LEU A 451 8.00 16.05 -3.56
CA LEU A 451 8.05 17.39 -2.95
C LEU A 451 6.98 17.58 -1.88
N LYS A 452 5.78 17.02 -2.06
CA LYS A 452 4.74 17.02 -1.03
C LYS A 452 5.18 16.32 0.25
N MET A 453 5.74 15.11 0.11
CA MET A 453 6.27 14.37 1.26
C MET A 453 7.44 15.13 1.90
N ALA A 454 8.41 15.59 1.11
CA ALA A 454 9.58 16.32 1.59
C ALA A 454 9.20 17.61 2.31
N THR A 455 8.23 18.37 1.77
CA THR A 455 7.73 19.61 2.39
C THR A 455 7.15 19.37 3.76
N TYR A 456 6.49 18.23 3.99
CA TYR A 456 5.93 17.91 5.30
C TYR A 456 7.00 17.38 6.28
N LEU A 457 7.84 16.45 5.81
CA LEU A 457 8.73 15.61 6.63
C LEU A 457 10.15 16.15 6.81
N PHE A 458 10.65 16.97 5.89
CA PHE A 458 12.05 17.41 5.88
C PHE A 458 12.21 18.94 5.99
N PRO A 459 13.39 19.42 6.41
CA PRO A 459 13.75 20.84 6.38
C PRO A 459 13.64 21.48 4.99
N PRO A 460 13.34 22.80 4.89
CA PRO A 460 13.23 23.51 3.61
C PRO A 460 14.44 23.36 2.69
N GLU A 461 15.65 23.29 3.24
CA GLU A 461 16.89 23.16 2.47
C GLU A 461 16.97 21.80 1.73
N VAL A 462 16.37 20.74 2.29
CA VAL A 462 16.22 19.45 1.61
C VAL A 462 15.25 19.60 0.43
N VAL A 463 14.13 20.31 0.64
CA VAL A 463 13.12 20.58 -0.39
C VAL A 463 13.68 21.43 -1.52
N GLU A 464 14.50 22.43 -1.20
CA GLU A 464 15.19 23.29 -2.17
C GLU A 464 16.18 22.48 -3.04
N LYS A 465 16.97 21.59 -2.44
CA LYS A 465 17.86 20.70 -3.20
C LYS A 465 17.07 19.79 -4.15
N ILE A 466 15.97 19.20 -3.69
CA ILE A 466 15.15 18.29 -4.51
C ILE A 466 14.41 19.06 -5.62
N SER A 467 13.84 20.22 -5.33
CA SER A 467 13.08 21.02 -6.30
C SER A 467 13.97 21.60 -7.41
N SER A 468 15.24 21.85 -7.14
CA SER A 468 16.22 22.32 -8.14
C SER A 468 16.80 21.22 -9.03
N SER A 469 16.53 19.95 -8.72
CA SER A 469 16.94 18.83 -9.58
C SER A 469 16.11 18.81 -10.86
N SER A 470 16.76 18.94 -12.02
CA SER A 470 16.11 19.05 -13.34
C SER A 470 15.53 17.74 -13.86
N GLU A 471 15.97 16.61 -13.32
CA GLU A 471 15.44 15.28 -13.62
C GLU A 471 15.40 14.47 -12.32
N LEU A 472 14.24 13.89 -12.00
CA LEU A 472 14.19 12.71 -11.16
C LEU A 472 14.92 11.60 -11.93
N ASN A 473 16.24 11.54 -11.81
CA ASN A 473 17.04 10.59 -12.58
C ASN A 473 16.87 9.19 -11.97
N ARG A 474 15.75 8.55 -12.31
CA ARG A 474 15.30 7.25 -11.78
C ARG A 474 16.15 6.05 -12.21
N ILE A 475 17.26 6.26 -12.91
CA ILE A 475 18.00 5.19 -13.59
C ILE A 475 18.99 4.48 -12.64
N GLN A 476 19.22 4.98 -11.42
CA GLN A 476 20.26 4.44 -10.52
C GLN A 476 19.80 4.04 -9.12
N ALA A 477 18.53 4.19 -8.76
CA ALA A 477 18.09 3.76 -7.44
C ALA A 477 18.23 2.24 -7.30
N ARG A 478 18.96 1.82 -6.25
CA ARG A 478 19.39 0.41 -6.08
C ARG A 478 18.44 -0.41 -5.22
N PHE A 479 17.45 0.24 -4.60
CA PHE A 479 16.37 -0.39 -3.83
C PHE A 479 15.14 -0.67 -4.70
N ARG A 480 14.13 -1.34 -4.15
CA ARG A 480 12.93 -1.74 -4.90
C ARG A 480 11.98 -0.56 -5.06
N HIS A 481 11.27 -0.54 -6.19
CA HIS A 481 10.27 0.48 -6.49
C HIS A 481 8.91 -0.16 -6.69
N LEU A 482 8.04 -0.01 -5.70
CA LEU A 482 6.63 -0.35 -5.87
C LEU A 482 5.93 0.79 -6.62
N LYS A 483 5.31 0.47 -7.75
CA LYS A 483 4.58 1.41 -8.61
C LYS A 483 3.09 1.17 -8.53
N ILE A 484 2.32 2.24 -8.64
CA ILE A 484 0.85 2.17 -8.74
C ILE A 484 0.43 2.22 -10.20
N ASN A 485 -0.28 1.20 -10.66
CA ASN A 485 -0.87 1.19 -11.98
C ASN A 485 -1.92 2.32 -12.08
N ARG A 486 -1.78 3.19 -13.07
CA ARG A 486 -2.64 4.38 -13.24
C ARG A 486 -4.10 4.06 -13.57
N ILE A 487 -4.38 2.87 -14.10
CA ILE A 487 -5.71 2.43 -14.50
C ILE A 487 -6.35 1.63 -13.36
N THR A 488 -5.66 0.61 -12.86
CA THR A 488 -6.25 -0.32 -11.88
C THR A 488 -6.11 0.15 -10.44
N GLY A 489 -5.07 0.94 -10.14
CA GLY A 489 -4.67 1.33 -8.79
C GLY A 489 -3.92 0.23 -8.03
N GLU A 490 -3.61 -0.89 -8.70
CA GLU A 490 -2.86 -2.00 -8.11
C GLU A 490 -1.36 -1.71 -8.07
N ALA A 491 -0.73 -2.19 -7.01
CA ALA A 491 0.70 -2.03 -6.81
C ALA A 491 1.47 -3.15 -7.51
N HIS A 492 2.60 -2.84 -8.14
CA HIS A 492 3.48 -3.79 -8.82
C HIS A 492 4.93 -3.34 -8.73
N TYR A 493 5.86 -4.29 -8.67
CA TYR A 493 7.30 -4.03 -8.69
C TYR A 493 7.80 -3.74 -10.12
#